data_AF-A0A382NR66-F1
#
_entry.id   AF-A0A382NR66-F1
#
_cell.length_a   1.000
_cell.length_b   1.000
_cell.length_c   1.000
_cell.angle_alpha   90.00
_cell.angle_beta   90.00
_cell.angle_gamma   90.00
#
_symmetry.space_group_name_H-M   'P 1'
#
loop_
_entity.id
_entity.type
_entity.pdbx_description
1 polymer ?
#
loop_
_entity_poly.entity_id
_entity_poly.type
_entity_poly.pdbx_seq_one_letter_code
_entity_poly.pdbx_strand_id
1 'polypeptide(L)' 'MKRLIGLSVVLLSMAFSQGVVTQLDNGSINYSDQTIAAVGIGFVPQNVINAGQARRMALRIAKQDALRQLIEIVNGV' A
#
# COMPACT_ATOMS: atom_id res chain seq x y z
N MET A 1 -32.88 -24.77 8.39
CA MET A 1 -32.14 -24.83 7.10
C MET A 1 -32.33 -23.60 6.22
N LYS A 2 -33.56 -23.11 5.96
CA LYS A 2 -33.81 -21.91 5.12
C LYS A 2 -33.07 -20.62 5.57
N ARG A 3 -32.90 -20.42 6.89
CA ARG A 3 -32.17 -19.26 7.45
C ARG A 3 -30.65 -19.30 7.19
N LEU A 4 -30.06 -20.49 7.11
CA LEU A 4 -28.62 -20.67 6.82
C LEU A 4 -28.31 -20.41 5.33
N ILE A 5 -29.25 -20.74 4.45
CA ILE A 5 -29.16 -20.46 3.01
C ILE A 5 -29.23 -18.95 2.75
N GLY A 6 -30.14 -18.24 3.45
CA GLY A 6 -30.20 -16.77 3.36
C GLY A 6 -28.90 -16.10 3.81
N LEU A 7 -28.31 -16.57 4.91
CA LEU A 7 -27.05 -16.02 5.43
C LEU A 7 -25.88 -16.25 4.47
N SER A 8 -25.80 -17.44 3.86
CA SER A 8 -24.75 -17.77 2.90
C SER A 8 -24.87 -16.98 1.60
N VAL A 9 -26.09 -16.71 1.11
CA VAL A 9 -26.31 -15.84 -0.07
C VAL A 9 -25.86 -14.40 0.21
N VAL A 10 -26.15 -13.86 1.40
CA VAL A 10 -25.71 -12.51 1.79
C VAL A 10 -24.17 -12.45 1.88
N LEU A 11 -23.53 -13.42 2.54
CA LEU A 11 -22.08 -13.47 2.64
C LEU A 11 -21.39 -13.61 1.27
N LEU A 12 -21.98 -14.40 0.37
CA LEU A 12 -21.46 -14.58 -0.98
C LEU A 12 -21.57 -13.29 -1.81
N SER A 13 -22.66 -12.54 -1.65
CA SER A 13 -22.85 -11.26 -2.33
C SER A 13 -21.85 -10.18 -1.89
N MET A 14 -21.42 -10.20 -0.62
CA MET A 14 -20.40 -9.29 -0.10
C MET A 14 -19.00 -9.59 -0.63
N ALA A 15 -18.69 -10.86 -0.93
CA ALA A 15 -17.41 -11.25 -1.49
C ALA A 15 -17.15 -10.66 -2.90
N PHE A 16 -18.20 -10.43 -3.69
CA PHE A 16 -18.10 -9.85 -5.03
C PHE A 16 -18.03 -8.31 -5.06
N SER A 17 -18.19 -7.63 -3.91
CA SER A 17 -18.12 -6.17 -3.83
C SER A 17 -16.69 -5.64 -3.67
N GLN A 18 -15.67 -6.50 -3.67
CA GLN A 18 -14.28 -6.04 -3.56
C GLN A 18 -13.79 -5.52 -4.91
N GLY A 19 -13.28 -4.29 -4.93
CA GLY A 19 -12.68 -3.70 -6.13
C GLY A 19 -11.52 -4.55 -6.67
N VAL A 20 -11.14 -4.29 -7.92
CA VAL A 20 -10.04 -5.01 -8.58
C VAL A 20 -8.73 -4.40 -8.09
N VAL A 21 -8.10 -5.05 -7.11
CA VAL A 21 -6.84 -4.60 -6.48
C VAL A 21 -5.76 -5.67 -6.61
N THR A 22 -4.59 -5.28 -7.12
CA THR A 22 -3.38 -6.10 -7.11
C THR A 22 -2.48 -5.66 -5.98
N GLN A 23 -2.18 -6.57 -5.06
CA GLN A 23 -1.26 -6.34 -3.96
C GLN A 23 0.17 -6.70 -4.38
N LEU A 24 1.13 -5.81 -4.12
CA LEU A 24 2.56 -6.03 -4.33
C LEU A 24 3.28 -5.97 -2.98
N ASP A 25 4.54 -6.40 -2.95
CA ASP A 25 5.35 -6.42 -1.71
C ASP A 25 5.51 -5.02 -1.10
N ASN A 26 5.61 -4.00 -1.96
CA ASN A 26 5.92 -2.63 -1.58
C ASN A 26 4.86 -1.63 -2.06
N GLY A 27 3.65 -2.11 -2.38
CA GLY A 27 2.59 -1.25 -2.89
C GLY A 27 1.33 -1.98 -3.31
N SER A 28 0.43 -1.27 -3.98
CA SER A 28 -0.77 -1.85 -4.57
C SER A 28 -1.26 -1.05 -5.77
N ILE A 29 -1.93 -1.73 -6.70
CA ILE A 29 -2.62 -1.12 -7.84
C ILE A 29 -4.11 -1.38 -7.65
N ASN A 30 -4.90 -0.33 -7.48
CA ASN A 30 -6.36 -0.42 -7.43
C ASN A 30 -6.94 0.08 -8.75
N TYR A 31 -7.37 -0.86 -9.58
CA TYR A 31 -7.94 -0.57 -10.90
C TYR A 31 -9.35 0.00 -10.82
N SER A 32 -10.10 -0.32 -9.76
CA SER A 32 -11.44 0.23 -9.55
C SER A 32 -11.40 1.72 -9.24
N ASP A 33 -10.46 2.15 -8.39
CA ASP A 33 -10.31 3.55 -7.99
C ASP A 33 -9.29 4.32 -8.83
N GLN A 34 -8.62 3.64 -9.78
CA GLN A 34 -7.54 4.20 -10.61
C GLN A 34 -6.41 4.80 -9.78
N THR A 35 -6.03 4.13 -8.68
CA THR A 35 -4.97 4.58 -7.79
C THR A 35 -3.85 3.58 -7.70
N ILE A 36 -2.63 4.08 -7.51
CA ILE A 36 -1.44 3.29 -7.22
C ILE A 36 -0.85 3.79 -5.91
N ALA A 37 -0.56 2.87 -5.00
CA ALA A 37 0.09 3.14 -3.74
C ALA A 37 1.46 2.46 -3.71
N ALA A 38 2.45 3.12 -3.10
CA ALA A 38 3.80 2.60 -2.89
C ALA A 38 4.31 2.94 -1.47
N VAL A 39 5.13 2.08 -0.89
CA VAL A 39 5.56 2.16 0.51
C VAL A 39 7.08 2.14 0.62
N GLY A 40 7.66 3.33 0.79
CA GLY A 40 9.11 3.50 0.96
C GLY A 40 9.61 3.28 2.38
N ILE A 41 10.86 2.84 2.50
CA ILE A 41 11.55 2.63 3.78
C ILE A 41 12.55 3.75 4.03
N GLY A 42 12.47 4.37 5.22
CA GLY A 42 13.40 5.40 5.67
C GLY A 42 14.35 4.89 6.75
N PHE A 43 15.57 5.42 6.78
CA PHE A 43 16.55 5.14 7.83
C PHE A 43 17.21 6.43 8.34
N VAL A 44 17.79 6.36 9.53
CA VAL A 44 18.54 7.46 10.14
C VAL A 44 20.01 7.34 9.73
N PRO A 45 20.60 8.35 9.06
CA PRO A 45 22.02 8.32 8.71
C PRO A 45 22.91 8.55 9.94
N GLN A 46 24.15 8.06 9.89
CA GLN A 46 25.07 8.04 11.05
C GLN A 46 25.53 9.44 11.50
N ASN A 47 25.40 10.46 10.65
CA ASN A 47 25.91 11.82 10.88
C ASN A 47 24.86 12.81 11.43
N VAL A 48 23.87 12.31 12.15
CA VAL A 48 22.78 13.15 12.67
C VAL A 48 23.09 13.69 14.05
N ILE A 49 22.96 15.01 14.22
CA ILE A 49 23.27 15.72 15.47
C ILE A 49 22.16 15.53 16.53
N ASN A 50 20.88 15.42 16.13
CA ASN A 50 19.77 15.28 17.08
C ASN A 50 18.57 14.49 16.54
N ALA A 51 17.69 14.04 17.43
CA ALA A 51 16.52 13.23 17.10
C ALA A 51 15.53 13.91 16.13
N GLY A 52 15.38 15.23 16.22
CA GLY A 52 14.53 15.99 15.30
C GLY A 52 15.05 15.95 13.86
N GLN A 53 16.36 16.13 13.68
CA GLN A 53 17.02 15.98 12.40
C GLN A 53 16.95 14.53 11.90
N ALA A 54 17.12 13.55 12.79
CA ALA A 54 17.06 12.12 12.44
C ALA A 54 15.72 11.76 11.81
N ARG A 55 14.63 12.18 12.47
CA ARG A 55 13.27 11.94 11.99
C ARG A 55 13.02 12.59 10.63
N ARG A 56 13.42 13.86 10.46
CA ARG A 56 13.24 14.56 9.18
C ARG A 56 14.01 13.88 8.04
N MET A 57 15.23 13.44 8.32
CA MET A 57 16.06 12.74 7.34
C MET A 57 15.47 11.38 6.97
N ALA A 58 15.05 10.57 7.95
CA ALA A 58 14.41 9.29 7.70
C ALA A 58 13.12 9.43 6.89
N LEU A 59 12.27 10.41 7.20
CA LEU A 59 11.06 10.70 6.43
C LEU A 59 11.37 11.11 4.99
N ARG A 60 12.43 11.90 4.76
CA ARG A 60 12.84 12.29 3.40
C ARG A 60 13.31 11.08 2.61
N ILE A 61 14.11 10.21 3.22
CA ILE A 61 14.60 8.97 2.61
C ILE A 61 13.43 8.04 2.28
N ALA A 62 12.50 7.83 3.22
CA ALA A 62 11.30 7.03 2.99
C ALA A 62 10.48 7.54 1.80
N LYS A 63 10.31 8.87 1.68
CA LYS A 63 9.61 9.48 0.54
C LYS A 63 10.34 9.23 -0.78
N GLN A 64 11.65 9.39 -0.81
CA GLN A 64 12.44 9.14 -2.03
C GLN A 64 12.35 7.68 -2.45
N ASP A 65 12.43 6.75 -1.50
CA ASP A 65 12.28 5.33 -1.76
C ASP A 65 10.86 4.99 -2.26
N ALA A 66 9.82 5.56 -1.65
CA ALA A 66 8.44 5.36 -2.08
C ALA A 66 8.22 5.84 -3.53
N LEU A 67 8.83 6.96 -3.92
CA LEU A 67 8.74 7.49 -5.28
C LEU A 67 9.46 6.58 -6.29
N ARG A 68 10.61 6.01 -5.92
CA ARG A 68 11.31 5.02 -6.76
C ARG A 68 10.43 3.78 -6.98
N GLN A 69 9.89 3.22 -5.91
CA GLN A 69 9.00 2.06 -5.98
C GLN A 69 7.74 2.37 -6.79
N LEU A 70 7.16 3.56 -6.64
CA LEU A 70 6.00 3.98 -7.42
C LEU A 70 6.30 3.93 -8.93
N ILE A 71 7.48 4.39 -9.35
CA ILE A 71 7.91 4.34 -10.75
C ILE A 71 8.12 2.89 -11.22
N GLU A 72 8.69 2.02 -10.39
CA GLU A 72 8.85 0.58 -10.68
C GLU A 72 7.49 -0.08 -10.90
N ILE A 73 6.53 0.16 -10.00
CA ILE A 73 5.15 -0.35 -10.11
C ILE A 73 4.46 0.18 -11.38
N VAL A 74 4.62 1.47 -11.70
CA VAL A 74 4.03 2.09 -12.90
C VAL A 74 4.62 1.51 -14.18
N ASN A 75 5.93 1.28 -14.22
CA ASN A 75 6.62 0.76 -15.41
C ASN A 75 6.58 -0.77 -15.52
N GLY A 76 6.19 -1.47 -14.45
CA GLY A 76 6.16 -2.93 -14.39
C GLY A 76 7.56 -3.57 -14.34
N VAL A 77 8.52 -2.91 -13.69
CA VAL A 77 9.92 -3.36 -13.54
C VAL A 77 10.14 -4.03 -12.20
#